data_AF-A0A934GH75-F1
#
_entry.id   AF-A0A934GH75-F1
#
_cell.length_a   1.000
_cell.length_b   1.000
_cell.length_c   1.000
_cell.angle_alpha   90.00
_cell.angle_beta   90.00
_cell.angle_gamma   90.00
#
_symmetry.space_group_name_H-M   'P 1'
#
loop_
_entity.id
_entity.type
_entity.pdbx_description
1 polymer ?
#
loop_
_entity_poly.entity_id
_entity_poly.type
_entity_poly.pdbx_seq_one_letter_code
_entity_poly.pdbx_strand_id
1 'polypeptide(L)'
;MGRIIEIMTIGRDSAQLEVISDIGGPEEISPDSLELFFPLFRGRNVDVFHAADLRDHLREGDRGVGLCHAECLMKTQSKIPREWEEKFLFFPGTILRGVNGKNLYIPFMEYGRHGWSIRVYPIWRMDWRRHFHYFVRWKR
;
A
#
# COMPACT_ATOMS: atom_id res chain seq x y z
N MET A 1 -15.51 13.53 9.45
CA MET A 1 -15.85 12.16 9.01
C MET A 1 -14.96 11.84 7.82
N GLY A 2 -14.22 10.73 7.84
CA GLY A 2 -13.35 10.34 6.73
C GLY A 2 -14.15 9.89 5.50
N ARG A 3 -13.51 9.89 4.33
CA ARG A 3 -14.09 9.31 3.10
C ARG A 3 -14.25 7.80 3.27
N ILE A 4 -15.43 7.27 2.96
CA ILE A 4 -15.66 5.81 2.90
C ILE A 4 -15.39 5.34 1.47
N ILE A 5 -14.64 4.26 1.33
CA ILE A 5 -14.38 3.58 0.06
C ILE A 5 -14.83 2.12 0.16
N GLU A 6 -15.25 1.56 -0.98
CA GLU A 6 -15.46 0.12 -1.12
C GLU A 6 -14.31 -0.46 -1.92
N ILE A 7 -13.62 -1.46 -1.36
CA ILE A 7 -12.43 -2.03 -1.98
C ILE A 7 -12.30 -3.52 -1.68
N MET A 8 -11.71 -4.26 -2.62
CA MET A 8 -11.55 -5.71 -2.54
C MET A 8 -10.47 -6.11 -1.55
N THR A 9 -10.80 -7.05 -0.66
CA THR A 9 -9.84 -7.70 0.24
C THR A 9 -9.17 -8.91 -0.43
N ILE A 10 -8.16 -9.48 0.23
CA ILE A 10 -7.45 -10.71 -0.23
C ILE A 10 -8.34 -11.96 -0.22
N GLY A 11 -9.57 -11.90 0.33
CA GLY A 11 -10.58 -12.96 0.23
C GLY A 11 -11.53 -12.85 -0.98
N ARG A 12 -11.38 -11.80 -1.81
CA ARG A 12 -12.37 -11.37 -2.84
C ARG A 12 -13.71 -10.88 -2.29
N ASP A 13 -13.81 -10.63 -0.99
CA ASP A 13 -14.93 -9.90 -0.42
C ASP A 13 -14.68 -8.39 -0.55
N SER A 14 -15.71 -7.63 -0.93
CA SER A 14 -15.67 -6.17 -0.84
C SER A 14 -15.81 -5.74 0.62
N ALA A 15 -15.02 -4.74 1.02
CA ALA A 15 -15.08 -4.16 2.35
C ALA A 15 -15.30 -2.66 2.25
N GLN A 16 -16.22 -2.15 3.09
CA GLN A 16 -16.37 -0.73 3.31
C GLN A 16 -15.32 -0.26 4.33
N LEU A 17 -14.46 0.65 3.90
CA LEU A 17 -13.35 1.16 4.69
C LEU A 17 -13.38 2.68 4.79
N GLU A 18 -13.09 3.20 5.97
CA GLU A 18 -12.88 4.63 6.21
C GLU A 18 -11.39 4.98 5.99
N VAL A 19 -11.13 6.04 5.23
CA VAL A 19 -9.78 6.62 5.09
C VAL A 19 -9.44 7.39 6.36
N ILE A 20 -8.46 6.90 7.12
CA ILE A 20 -8.00 7.52 8.38
C ILE A 20 -6.86 8.51 8.11
N SER A 21 -5.99 8.16 7.18
CA SER A 21 -4.82 8.93 6.78
C SER A 21 -4.61 8.73 5.31
N ASP A 22 -4.31 9.81 4.59
CA ASP A 22 -3.86 9.75 3.21
C ASP A 22 -2.80 10.85 2.99
N ILE A 23 -1.60 10.44 2.62
CA ILE A 23 -0.50 11.32 2.23
C ILE A 23 -0.52 11.36 0.71
N GLY A 24 -0.96 12.49 0.16
CA GLY A 24 -1.00 12.71 -1.29
C GLY A 24 -2.04 13.72 -1.75
N GLY A 25 -1.78 14.31 -2.92
CA GLY A 25 -2.74 15.04 -3.74
C GLY A 25 -3.00 14.27 -5.04
N PRO A 26 -3.88 14.77 -5.94
CA PRO A 26 -4.20 14.14 -7.23
C PRO A 26 -3.06 14.25 -8.26
N GLU A 27 -1.81 14.26 -7.81
CA GLU A 27 -0.64 14.45 -8.65
C GLU A 27 -0.52 13.29 -9.65
N GLU A 28 -0.37 13.64 -10.91
CA GLU A 28 -0.11 12.67 -11.96
C GLU A 28 1.26 12.03 -11.70
N ILE A 29 1.28 10.70 -11.59
CA ILE A 29 2.47 9.96 -11.21
C ILE A 29 2.99 9.11 -12.36
N SER A 30 4.32 9.08 -12.51
CA SER A 30 5.01 8.18 -13.43
C SER A 30 5.67 7.03 -12.67
N PRO A 31 5.57 5.77 -13.13
CA PRO A 31 6.37 4.68 -12.59
C PRO A 31 7.88 5.00 -12.53
N ASP A 32 8.39 5.81 -13.45
CA ASP A 32 9.80 6.22 -13.50
C ASP A 32 10.21 7.15 -12.34
N SER A 33 9.25 7.83 -11.71
CA SER A 33 9.47 8.68 -10.53
C SER A 33 9.42 7.91 -9.21
N LEU A 34 9.11 6.61 -9.27
CA LEU A 34 8.89 5.76 -8.12
C LEU A 34 10.05 4.77 -7.92
N GLU A 35 10.33 4.45 -6.67
CA GLU A 35 11.19 3.33 -6.31
C GLU A 35 10.47 2.33 -5.42
N LEU A 36 10.79 1.06 -5.61
CA LEU A 36 10.41 0.00 -4.68
C LEU A 36 11.46 -0.09 -3.59
N PHE A 37 11.01 -0.01 -2.35
CA PHE A 37 11.86 -0.33 -1.22
C PHE A 37 11.32 -1.56 -0.50
N PHE A 38 12.21 -2.53 -0.30
CA PHE A 38 12.01 -3.52 0.74
C PHE A 38 12.46 -2.87 2.04
N PRO A 39 11.60 -2.72 3.06
CA PRO A 39 12.07 -2.28 4.34
C PRO A 39 12.93 -3.38 4.95
N LEU A 40 14.25 -3.28 4.74
CA LEU A 40 15.21 -3.94 5.60
C LEU A 40 15.14 -3.21 6.95
N PHE A 41 14.23 -3.65 7.81
CA PHE A 41 14.07 -3.11 9.15
C PHE A 41 15.29 -3.51 9.99
N ARG A 42 16.41 -2.77 9.83
CA ARG A 42 17.65 -3.01 10.57
C ARG A 42 17.37 -2.95 12.07
N GLY A 43 17.58 -4.07 12.77
CA GLY A 43 17.68 -4.11 14.23
C GLY A 43 16.41 -4.36 15.03
N ARG A 44 15.25 -4.62 14.42
CA ARG A 44 14.06 -5.13 15.15
C ARG A 44 13.71 -6.53 14.66
N ASN A 45 13.51 -7.46 15.59
CA ASN A 45 12.98 -8.78 15.25
C ASN A 45 11.68 -8.58 14.48
N VAL A 46 11.61 -9.15 13.27
CA VAL A 46 10.44 -9.09 12.38
C VAL A 46 9.18 -9.64 13.07
N ASP A 47 9.34 -10.39 14.16
CA ASP A 47 8.28 -10.97 14.98
C ASP A 47 7.46 -9.95 15.80
N VAL A 48 7.92 -8.71 15.98
CA VAL A 48 7.25 -7.72 16.85
C VAL A 48 7.03 -6.39 16.12
N PHE A 49 6.55 -6.45 14.88
CA PHE A 49 6.17 -5.24 14.16
C PHE A 49 4.72 -4.89 14.47
N HIS A 50 4.50 -3.92 15.36
CA HIS A 50 3.17 -3.44 15.69
C HIS A 50 2.71 -2.40 14.66
N ALA A 51 1.39 -2.28 14.44
CA ALA A 51 0.81 -1.28 13.55
C ALA A 51 1.24 0.17 13.90
N ALA A 52 1.62 0.42 15.15
CA ALA A 52 2.19 1.69 15.60
C ALA A 52 3.57 1.96 14.97
N ASP A 53 4.43 0.95 14.83
CA ASP A 53 5.75 1.07 14.21
C ASP A 53 5.63 1.31 12.71
N LEU A 54 4.65 0.69 12.05
CA LEU A 54 4.32 1.03 10.66
C LEU A 54 3.94 2.50 10.59
N ARG A 55 2.94 2.94 11.37
CA ARG A 55 2.49 4.33 11.37
C ARG A 55 3.63 5.32 11.58
N ASP A 56 4.55 5.02 12.50
CA ASP A 56 5.67 5.92 12.82
C ASP A 56 6.74 5.89 11.70
N HIS A 57 7.03 4.73 11.11
CA HIS A 57 7.92 4.64 9.94
C HIS A 57 7.35 5.34 8.69
N LEU A 58 6.02 5.32 8.55
CA LEU A 58 5.32 6.02 7.47
C LEU A 58 5.25 7.54 7.71
N ARG A 59 5.38 7.98 8.95
CA ARG A 59 5.53 9.41 9.32
C ARG A 59 6.95 9.92 9.14
N GLU A 60 7.96 9.07 9.34
CA GLU A 60 9.38 9.43 9.17
C GLU A 60 9.78 9.67 7.70
N GLY A 61 8.97 9.19 6.75
CA GLY A 61 9.23 9.33 5.32
C GLY A 61 8.24 10.28 4.64
N ASP A 62 8.63 11.53 4.45
CA ASP A 62 7.91 12.56 3.65
C ASP A 62 7.88 12.23 2.13
N ARG A 63 7.90 10.94 1.79
CA ARG A 63 8.00 10.36 0.45
C ARG A 63 6.99 9.23 0.22
N GLY A 64 6.11 8.97 1.19
CA GLY A 64 5.07 7.94 1.05
C GLY A 64 4.08 8.29 -0.06
N VAL A 65 3.69 7.30 -0.85
CA VAL A 65 2.59 7.41 -1.81
C VAL A 65 1.36 6.68 -1.31
N GLY A 66 0.20 7.33 -1.38
CA GLY A 66 -1.11 6.78 -1.02
C GLY A 66 -1.91 6.14 -2.17
N LEU A 67 -3.16 5.78 -1.85
CA LEU A 67 -4.18 5.15 -2.68
C LEU A 67 -4.47 5.98 -3.93
N CYS A 68 -4.54 7.30 -3.82
CA CYS A 68 -4.76 8.17 -4.98
C CYS A 68 -3.66 7.96 -6.05
N HIS A 69 -2.42 7.72 -5.65
CA HIS A 69 -1.33 7.43 -6.58
C HIS A 69 -1.44 6.01 -7.18
N ALA A 70 -1.91 5.03 -6.40
CA ALA A 70 -2.24 3.70 -6.92
C ALA A 70 -3.34 3.79 -7.99
N GLU A 71 -4.39 4.58 -7.74
CA GLU A 71 -5.46 4.86 -8.71
C GLU A 71 -4.92 5.57 -9.97
N CYS A 72 -3.96 6.48 -9.83
CA CYS A 72 -3.27 7.09 -10.97
C CYS A 72 -2.42 6.08 -11.76
N LEU A 73 -1.66 5.21 -11.10
CA LEU A 73 -0.87 4.15 -11.75
C LEU A 73 -1.75 3.16 -12.52
N MET A 74 -2.94 2.85 -11.99
CA MET A 74 -3.90 2.00 -12.69
C MET A 74 -4.32 2.56 -14.06
N LYS A 75 -4.43 3.89 -14.20
CA LYS A 75 -4.74 4.54 -15.48
C LYS A 75 -3.62 4.40 -16.50
N THR A 76 -2.39 4.21 -16.03
CA THR A 76 -1.17 4.09 -16.85
C THR A 76 -0.48 2.74 -16.66
N GLN A 77 -1.25 1.69 -16.36
CA GLN A 77 -0.71 0.39 -15.95
C GLN A 77 0.26 -0.25 -16.97
N SER A 78 0.14 0.09 -18.26
CA SER A 78 1.05 -0.37 -19.33
C SER A 78 2.47 0.20 -19.20
N LYS A 79 2.65 1.27 -18.41
CA LYS A 79 3.94 1.89 -18.12
C LYS A 79 4.60 1.30 -16.86
N ILE A 80 3.89 0.48 -16.08
CA ILE A 80 4.46 -0.13 -14.87
C ILE A 80 5.52 -1.15 -15.32
N PRO A 81 6.75 -1.11 -14.77
CA PRO A 81 7.80 -2.02 -15.18
C PRO A 81 7.43 -3.49 -14.99
N ARG A 82 7.72 -4.33 -15.98
CA ARG A 82 7.35 -5.76 -15.95
C ARG A 82 7.99 -6.51 -14.80
N GLU A 83 9.19 -6.10 -14.38
CA GLU A 83 9.87 -6.68 -13.24
C GLU A 83 9.12 -6.43 -11.91
N TRP A 84 8.10 -5.57 -11.88
CA TRP A 84 7.26 -5.40 -10.69
C TRP A 84 6.10 -6.39 -10.63
N GLU A 85 5.76 -7.07 -11.73
CA GLU A 85 4.59 -7.96 -11.80
C GLU A 85 4.65 -9.13 -10.79
N GLU A 86 5.84 -9.56 -10.39
CA GLU A 86 6.02 -10.59 -9.35
C GLU A 86 5.92 -10.07 -7.90
N LYS A 87 5.64 -8.77 -7.72
CA LYS A 87 5.72 -8.06 -6.43
C LYS A 87 4.36 -7.55 -5.99
N PHE A 88 4.16 -7.51 -4.67
CA PHE A 88 3.07 -6.77 -4.02
C PHE A 88 3.55 -5.35 -3.72
N LEU A 89 2.89 -4.36 -4.31
CA LEU A 89 3.27 -2.96 -4.24
C LEU A 89 2.41 -2.23 -3.22
N PHE A 90 2.89 -2.07 -2.00
CA PHE A 90 2.19 -1.40 -0.91
C PHE A 90 2.29 0.12 -1.02
N PHE A 91 1.17 0.81 -0.76
CA PHE A 91 1.03 2.27 -0.81
C PHE A 91 0.85 2.80 0.62
N PRO A 92 1.96 3.07 1.32
CA PRO A 92 1.89 3.39 2.73
C PRO A 92 1.37 4.78 3.05
N GLY A 93 1.26 5.67 2.06
CA GLY A 93 0.68 6.99 2.28
C GLY A 93 -0.75 6.90 2.82
N THR A 94 -1.45 5.78 2.63
CA THR A 94 -2.84 5.61 3.06
C THR A 94 -3.00 4.53 4.12
N ILE A 95 -3.75 4.85 5.17
CA ILE A 95 -4.21 3.89 6.17
C ILE A 95 -5.74 3.91 6.21
N LEU A 96 -6.32 2.73 6.13
CA LEU A 96 -7.76 2.50 6.07
C LEU A 96 -8.25 1.78 7.33
N ARG A 97 -9.48 2.04 7.77
CA ARG A 97 -10.16 1.33 8.87
C ARG A 97 -11.37 0.57 8.34
N GLY A 98 -11.60 -0.64 8.83
CA GLY A 98 -12.90 -1.28 8.62
C GLY A 98 -14.03 -0.50 9.28
N VAL A 99 -15.10 -0.18 8.56
CA VAL A 99 -16.28 0.52 9.13
C VAL A 99 -16.88 -0.25 10.30
N ASN A 100 -16.79 -1.58 10.29
CA ASN A 100 -17.34 -2.47 11.31
C ASN A 100 -16.36 -2.87 12.43
N GLY A 101 -15.18 -2.24 12.56
CA GLY A 101 -14.23 -2.68 13.58
C GLY A 101 -12.95 -1.86 13.74
N LYS A 102 -12.02 -2.41 14.53
CA LYS A 102 -10.71 -1.79 14.84
C LYS A 102 -9.59 -2.13 13.85
N ASN A 103 -9.89 -2.96 12.84
CA ASN A 103 -8.87 -3.46 11.93
C ASN A 103 -8.39 -2.38 10.97
N LEU A 104 -7.08 -2.26 10.86
CA LEU A 104 -6.41 -1.35 9.95
C LEU A 104 -5.93 -2.10 8.70
N TYR A 105 -6.01 -1.40 7.57
CA TYR A 105 -5.61 -1.91 6.28
C TYR A 105 -4.69 -0.93 5.56
N ILE A 106 -3.84 -1.48 4.70
CA ILE A 106 -2.98 -0.74 3.79
C ILE A 106 -3.33 -1.14 2.34
N PRO A 107 -3.48 -0.18 1.42
CA PRO A 107 -3.69 -0.50 0.02
C PRO A 107 -2.41 -1.03 -0.62
N PHE A 108 -2.58 -1.94 -1.57
CA PHE A 108 -1.50 -2.45 -2.39
C PHE A 108 -1.99 -2.76 -3.80
N MET A 109 -1.05 -2.85 -4.73
CA MET A 109 -1.28 -3.38 -6.07
C MET A 109 -0.61 -4.75 -6.24
N GLU A 110 -1.28 -5.64 -6.96
CA GLU A 110 -0.74 -6.92 -7.42
C GLU A 110 -1.05 -7.11 -8.91
N TYR A 111 -0.15 -7.77 -9.63
CA TYR A 111 -0.39 -8.20 -11.00
C TYR A 111 -0.98 -9.60 -11.01
N GLY A 112 -2.08 -9.77 -11.74
CA GLY A 112 -2.77 -11.04 -11.87
C GLY A 112 -3.17 -11.35 -13.31
N ARG A 113 -4.09 -12.30 -13.47
CA ARG A 113 -4.55 -12.78 -14.78
C ARG A 113 -5.15 -11.70 -15.68
N HIS A 114 -5.63 -10.60 -15.10
CA HIS A 114 -6.32 -9.52 -15.80
C HIS A 114 -5.55 -8.19 -15.74
N GLY A 115 -4.26 -8.24 -15.44
CA GLY A 115 -3.44 -7.05 -15.23
C GLY A 115 -3.31 -6.67 -13.77
N TRP A 116 -2.97 -5.41 -13.53
CA TRP A 116 -2.84 -4.85 -12.19
C TRP A 116 -4.20 -4.70 -11.50
N SER A 117 -4.24 -4.88 -10.19
CA SER A 117 -5.44 -4.63 -9.40
C SER A 117 -5.08 -4.01 -8.05
N ILE A 118 -5.92 -3.09 -7.56
CA ILE A 118 -5.78 -2.52 -6.23
C ILE A 118 -6.57 -3.36 -5.24
N ARG A 119 -5.93 -3.71 -4.13
CA ARG A 119 -6.52 -4.44 -3.01
C ARG A 119 -6.10 -3.83 -1.69
N VAL A 120 -6.64 -4.37 -0.61
CA VAL A 120 -6.25 -4.02 0.76
C VAL A 120 -5.74 -5.22 1.53
N TYR A 121 -4.70 -4.98 2.32
CA TYR A 121 -4.10 -5.98 3.19
C TYR A 121 -4.33 -5.60 4.67
N PRO A 122 -4.85 -6.49 5.52
CA PRO A 122 -4.96 -6.24 6.95
C PRO A 122 -3.57 -6.18 7.59
N ILE A 123 -3.19 -5.01 8.11
CA ILE A 123 -1.83 -4.72 8.60
C ILE A 123 -1.39 -5.74 9.66
N TRP A 124 -2.30 -6.20 10.51
CA TRP A 124 -2.04 -7.15 11.59
C TRP A 124 -1.76 -8.59 11.13
N ARG A 125 -2.11 -8.95 9.88
CA ARG A 125 -1.78 -10.27 9.30
C ARG A 125 -0.52 -10.24 8.46
N MET A 126 0.11 -9.09 8.30
CA MET A 126 1.18 -8.93 7.33
C MET A 126 2.41 -9.69 7.80
N ASP A 127 2.72 -10.78 7.10
CA ASP A 127 4.00 -11.46 7.23
C ASP A 127 5.04 -10.71 6.40
N TRP A 128 5.74 -9.78 7.05
CA TRP A 128 6.78 -8.96 6.44
C TRP A 128 8.01 -9.75 5.99
N ARG A 129 8.10 -11.05 6.30
CA ARG A 129 9.20 -11.93 5.85
C ARG A 129 9.06 -12.38 4.41
N ARG A 130 7.89 -12.18 3.77
CA ARG A 130 7.70 -12.59 2.37
C ARG A 130 8.50 -11.69 1.44
N HIS A 131 9.39 -12.30 0.66
CA HIS A 131 10.31 -11.65 -0.29
C HIS A 131 9.66 -10.82 -1.42
N PHE A 132 8.33 -10.78 -1.47
CA PHE A 132 7.55 -10.11 -2.51
C PHE A 132 6.81 -8.86 -2.02
N HIS A 133 6.92 -8.48 -0.74
CA HIS A 133 6.29 -7.27 -0.22
C HIS A 133 7.20 -6.05 -0.37
N TYR A 134 6.82 -5.13 -1.25
CA TYR A 134 7.58 -3.90 -1.49
C TYR A 134 6.70 -2.69 -1.22
N PHE A 135 7.27 -1.66 -0.62
CA PHE A 135 6.60 -0.39 -0.47
C PHE A 135 7.01 0.53 -1.61
N VAL A 136 6.03 1.26 -2.12
CA VAL A 136 6.22 2.27 -3.15
C VAL A 136 6.48 3.62 -2.47
N ARG A 137 7.46 4.36 -2.98
CA ARG A 137 7.74 5.75 -2.57
C ARG A 137 8.36 6.56 -3.71
N TRP A 138 8.38 7.87 -3.56
CA TRP A 138 9.11 8.75 -4.48
C TRP A 138 10.62 8.48 -4.47
N LYS A 139 11.24 8.48 -5.65
CA LYS A 139 12.70 8.51 -5.81
C LYS A 139 13.29 9.74 -5.12
N ARG A 140 14.56 9.65 -4.72
CA ARG A 140 15.36 10.81 -4.27
C ARG A 140 15.84 11.63 -5.45
#